data_AF-X1NXY9-F1
#
_entry.id   AF-X1NXY9-F1
#
_cell.length_a   1.000
_cell.length_b   1.000
_cell.length_c   1.000
_cell.angle_alpha   90.00
_cell.angle_beta   90.00
_cell.angle_gamma   90.00
#
_symmetry.space_group_name_H-M   'P 1'
#
loop_
_entity.id
_entity.type
_entity.pdbx_description
1 polymer ?
#
loop_
_entity_poly.entity_id
_entity_poly.type
_entity_poly.pdbx_seq_one_letter_code
_entity_poly.pdbx_strand_id
1 'polypeptide(L)'
;MILANTKKRFQNNLIDTFEARNRLGKLNLSGERTDLLIEEWEIDKLEDDALPSKTDVDKWFKLGLITQDYYKDHLRILGYSEIHADLYIQSSLIA
;
A
#
# COMPACT_ATOMS: atom_id res chain seq x y z
N MET A 1 3.36 23.99 8.02
CA MET A 1 1.94 24.39 7.84
C MET A 1 1.35 24.04 6.46
N ILE A 2 2.12 23.97 5.37
CA ILE A 2 1.60 23.43 4.07
C ILE A 2 1.98 21.96 3.87
N LEU A 3 3.24 21.59 4.14
CA LEU A 3 3.75 20.22 4.01
C LEU A 3 2.89 19.18 4.75
N ALA A 4 2.66 19.39 6.05
CA ALA A 4 1.87 18.48 6.89
C ALA A 4 0.39 18.37 6.42
N ASN A 5 -0.19 19.45 5.89
CA ASN A 5 -1.55 19.41 5.36
C ASN A 5 -1.62 18.63 4.04
N THR A 6 -0.64 18.83 3.15
CA THR A 6 -0.52 18.09 1.90
C THR A 6 -0.30 16.59 2.18
N LYS A 7 0.62 16.24 3.09
CA LYS A 7 0.85 14.86 3.53
C LYS A 7 -0.45 14.21 4.00
N LYS A 8 -1.15 14.84 4.96
CA LYS A 8 -2.41 14.33 5.48
C LYS A 8 -3.47 14.13 4.39
N ARG A 9 -3.61 15.09 3.47
CA ARG A 9 -4.58 14.98 2.35
C ARG A 9 -4.23 13.85 1.41
N PHE A 10 -2.95 13.66 1.11
CA PHE A 10 -2.46 12.60 0.23
C PHE A 10 -2.69 11.21 0.85
N GLN A 11 -2.29 11.01 2.11
CA GLN A 11 -2.50 9.76 2.84
C GLN A 11 -3.99 9.38 2.93
N ASN A 12 -4.88 10.36 3.08
CA ASN A 12 -6.33 10.14 3.13
C ASN A 12 -7.00 10.07 1.75
N ASN A 13 -6.26 9.87 0.65
CA ASN A 13 -6.80 9.78 -0.72
C ASN A 13 -7.59 11.03 -1.19
N LEU A 14 -7.41 12.19 -0.55
CA LEU A 14 -8.13 13.43 -0.89
C LEU A 14 -7.47 14.19 -2.06
N ILE A 15 -6.23 13.85 -2.37
CA ILE A 15 -5.46 14.38 -3.50
C ILE A 15 -4.62 13.24 -4.10
N ASP A 16 -4.37 13.30 -5.40
CA ASP A 16 -3.48 12.37 -6.09
C ASP A 16 -2.02 12.85 -6.07
N THR A 17 -1.13 12.05 -6.65
CA THR A 17 0.30 12.33 -6.71
C THR A 17 0.61 13.61 -7.51
N PHE A 18 -0.16 13.92 -8.56
CA PHE A 18 0.04 15.12 -9.36
C PHE A 18 -0.29 16.39 -8.56
N GLU A 19 -1.43 16.40 -7.87
CA GLU A 19 -1.85 17.50 -7.01
C GLU A 19 -0.93 17.65 -5.79
N ALA A 20 -0.44 16.55 -5.22
CA ALA A 20 0.56 16.58 -4.16
C ALA A 20 1.88 17.22 -4.64
N ARG A 21 2.41 16.81 -5.80
CA ARG A 21 3.61 17.42 -6.41
C ARG A 21 3.41 18.91 -6.69
N ASN A 22 2.26 19.32 -7.24
CA ASN A 22 1.96 20.74 -7.49
C ASN A 22 1.95 21.57 -6.21
N ARG A 23 1.44 21.02 -5.10
CA ARG A 23 1.44 21.69 -3.79
C ARG A 23 2.83 21.77 -3.18
N LEU A 24 3.64 20.72 -3.35
CA LEU A 24 5.03 20.69 -2.91
C LEU A 24 5.92 21.63 -3.72
N GLY A 25 5.68 21.79 -5.02
CA GLY A 25 6.40 22.73 -5.89
C GLY A 25 6.28 24.18 -5.44
N LYS A 26 5.16 24.55 -4.78
CA LYS A 26 4.98 25.90 -4.18
C LYS A 26 5.90 26.17 -2.98
N LEU A 27 6.61 25.16 -2.50
CA LEU A 27 7.56 25.25 -1.38
C LEU A 27 9.02 25.40 -1.84
N ASN A 28 9.28 25.61 -3.14
CA ASN A 28 10.62 25.69 -3.73
C ASN A 28 11.51 24.47 -3.38
N LEU A 29 10.90 23.29 -3.28
CA LEU A 29 11.63 22.03 -3.14
C LEU A 29 12.21 21.61 -4.49
N SER A 30 13.35 20.91 -4.47
CA SER A 30 13.85 20.25 -5.69
C SER A 30 12.88 19.13 -6.12
N GLY A 31 12.91 18.77 -7.41
CA GLY A 31 12.16 17.62 -7.92
C GLY A 31 12.48 16.34 -7.15
N GLU A 32 13.77 16.07 -6.93
CA GLU A 32 14.25 14.93 -6.15
C GLU A 32 13.67 14.88 -4.72
N ARG A 33 13.66 16.01 -4.00
CA ARG A 33 13.06 16.06 -2.65
C ARG A 33 11.56 15.85 -2.69
N THR A 34 10.90 16.31 -3.76
CA THR A 34 9.48 16.12 -3.95
C THR A 34 9.17 14.64 -4.15
N ASP A 35 9.95 13.95 -4.98
CA ASP A 35 9.76 12.52 -5.24
C ASP A 35 10.02 11.66 -4.00
N LEU A 36 11.08 11.95 -3.23
CA LEU A 36 11.35 11.27 -1.96
C LEU A 36 10.21 11.43 -0.95
N LEU A 37 9.61 12.62 -0.85
CA LEU A 37 8.46 12.85 0.04
C LEU A 37 7.22 12.09 -0.42
N ILE A 38 6.99 12.00 -1.72
CA ILE A 38 5.87 11.23 -2.27
C ILE A 38 6.05 9.74 -1.96
N GLU A 39 7.25 9.20 -2.19
CA GLU A 39 7.58 7.80 -1.87
C GLU A 39 7.38 7.51 -0.38
N GLU A 40 7.90 8.37 0.51
CA GLU A 40 7.69 8.27 1.96
C GLU A 40 6.19 8.21 2.30
N TRP A 41 5.37 9.09 1.71
CA TRP A 41 3.96 9.15 2.04
C TRP A 41 3.14 7.99 1.46
N GLU A 42 3.58 7.41 0.34
CA GLU A 42 3.00 6.18 -0.20
C GLU A 42 3.29 4.99 0.72
N ILE A 43 4.49 4.92 1.29
CA ILE A 43 4.84 3.93 2.32
C ILE A 43 3.98 4.12 3.57
N ASP A 44 3.90 5.34 4.11
CA ASP A 44 3.11 5.62 5.30
C ASP A 44 1.62 5.27 5.10
N LYS A 45 1.09 5.48 3.89
CA LYS A 45 -0.29 5.14 3.56
C LYS A 45 -0.53 3.63 3.59
N LEU A 46 0.45 2.83 3.17
CA LEU A 46 0.40 1.37 3.29
C LEU A 46 0.46 0.91 4.76
N GLU A 47 1.13 1.66 5.63
CA GLU A 47 1.17 1.39 7.08
C GLU A 47 -0.13 1.80 7.80
N ASP A 48 -0.75 2.91 7.39
CA ASP A 48 -1.98 3.46 8.01
C ASP A 48 -3.28 2.79 7.51
N ASP A 49 -3.32 2.27 6.29
CA ASP A 49 -4.44 1.41 5.86
C ASP A 49 -4.41 0.14 6.69
N ALA A 50 -5.41 -0.05 7.56
CA ALA A 50 -5.51 -1.18 8.47
C ALA A 50 -5.36 -2.49 7.69
N LEU A 51 -4.15 -3.05 7.73
CA LEU A 51 -3.81 -4.17 6.88
C LEU A 51 -4.69 -5.37 7.27
N PRO A 52 -5.53 -5.89 6.35
CA PRO A 52 -6.36 -7.04 6.64
C PRO A 52 -5.54 -8.18 7.21
N SER A 53 -6.09 -8.83 8.25
CA SER A 53 -5.42 -9.97 8.86
C SER A 53 -5.23 -11.09 7.84
N LYS A 54 -4.18 -11.89 8.03
CA LYS A 54 -3.93 -13.07 7.18
C LYS A 54 -5.17 -13.97 7.08
N THR A 55 -5.91 -14.11 8.17
CA THR A 55 -7.15 -14.90 8.24
C THR A 55 -8.28 -14.33 7.38
N ASP A 56 -8.42 -13.00 7.29
CA ASP A 56 -9.47 -12.39 6.47
C ASP A 56 -9.11 -12.47 4.99
N VAL A 57 -7.83 -12.26 4.65
CA VAL A 57 -7.33 -12.40 3.28
C VAL A 57 -7.40 -13.85 2.79
N ASP A 58 -7.13 -14.85 3.66
CA ASP A 58 -7.38 -16.26 3.37
C ASP A 58 -8.84 -16.53 2.99
N LYS A 59 -9.80 -15.95 3.73
CA LYS A 59 -11.23 -16.12 3.45
C LYS A 59 -11.59 -15.50 2.10
N TRP A 60 -11.13 -14.28 1.82
CA TRP A 60 -11.41 -13.62 0.55
C TRP A 60 -10.84 -14.39 -0.64
N PHE A 61 -9.64 -14.94 -0.49
CA PHE A 61 -9.01 -15.77 -1.52
C PHE A 61 -9.81 -17.04 -1.78
N LYS A 62 -10.20 -17.77 -0.72
CA LYS A 62 -11.04 -18.98 -0.83
C LYS A 62 -12.42 -18.71 -1.42
N LEU A 63 -12.98 -17.52 -1.16
CA LEU A 63 -14.23 -17.07 -1.75
C LEU A 63 -14.08 -16.56 -3.19
N GLY A 64 -12.86 -16.51 -3.74
CA GLY A 64 -12.58 -16.00 -5.08
C GLY A 64 -12.78 -14.50 -5.24
N LEU A 65 -12.79 -13.73 -4.14
CA LEU A 65 -13.00 -12.28 -4.13
C LEU A 65 -11.74 -11.48 -4.52
N ILE A 66 -10.56 -12.10 -4.41
CA ILE A 66 -9.26 -11.52 -4.74
C ILE A 66 -8.46 -12.48 -5.62
N THR A 67 -7.50 -11.95 -6.38
CA THR A 67 -6.64 -12.74 -7.25
C THR A 67 -5.50 -13.40 -6.46
N GLN A 68 -4.85 -14.39 -7.09
CA GLN A 68 -3.66 -15.02 -6.54
C GLN A 68 -2.50 -14.03 -6.36
N ASP A 69 -2.31 -13.11 -7.32
CA ASP A 69 -1.26 -12.08 -7.24
C ASP A 69 -1.49 -11.14 -6.05
N TYR A 70 -2.73 -10.67 -5.88
CA TYR A 70 -3.11 -9.85 -4.71
C TYR A 70 -2.85 -10.60 -3.40
N TYR A 71 -3.23 -11.88 -3.34
CA TYR A 71 -3.00 -12.71 -2.16
C TYR A 71 -1.50 -12.87 -1.83
N LYS A 72 -0.65 -13.10 -2.85
CA LYS A 72 0.81 -13.19 -2.69
C LYS A 72 1.42 -11.88 -2.20
N ASP A 73 1.04 -10.77 -2.82
CA ASP A 73 1.53 -9.45 -2.44
C ASP A 73 1.15 -9.11 -1.00
N HIS A 74 -0.07 -9.46 -0.59
CA HIS A 74 -0.54 -9.25 0.78
C HIS A 74 0.26 -10.06 1.80
N LEU A 75 0.53 -11.33 1.52
CA LEU A 75 1.37 -12.17 2.38
C LEU A 75 2.80 -11.63 2.45
N ARG A 76 3.34 -11.10 1.35
CA ARG A 76 4.66 -10.47 1.35
C ARG A 76 4.69 -9.22 2.24
N ILE A 77 3.65 -8.39 2.20
CA ILE A 77 3.53 -7.21 3.08
C ILE A 77 3.48 -7.65 4.56
N LEU A 78 2.80 -8.76 4.85
CA LEU A 78 2.77 -9.38 6.18
C LEU A 78 4.08 -10.07 6.60
N GLY A 79 5.12 -10.05 5.76
CA GLY A 79 6.44 -10.60 6.06
C GLY A 79 6.59 -12.10 5.77
N TYR A 80 5.67 -12.72 5.05
CA TYR A 80 5.82 -14.11 4.61
C TYR A 80 6.78 -14.20 3.41
N SER A 81 7.57 -15.27 3.38
CA SER A 81 8.41 -15.59 2.22
C SER A 81 7.56 -16.06 1.04
N GLU A 82 8.11 -15.95 -0.16
CA GLU A 82 7.48 -16.42 -1.39
C GLU A 82 7.09 -17.91 -1.32
N ILE A 83 7.97 -18.73 -0.75
CA ILE A 83 7.72 -20.16 -0.53
C ILE A 83 6.49 -20.38 0.36
N HIS A 84 6.35 -19.61 1.44
CA HIS A 84 5.18 -19.73 2.32
C HIS A 84 3.91 -19.26 1.62
N ALA A 85 3.98 -18.19 0.80
CA ALA A 85 2.83 -17.72 0.03
C ALA A 85 2.33 -18.78 -0.96
N ASP A 86 3.25 -19.45 -1.67
CA ASP A 86 2.91 -20.55 -2.58
C ASP A 86 2.26 -21.73 -1.86
N LEU A 87 2.78 -22.12 -0.69
CA LEU A 87 2.17 -23.18 0.12
C LEU A 87 0.76 -22.84 0.57
N TYR A 88 0.51 -21.58 0.97
CA TYR A 88 -0.83 -21.15 1.35
C TYR A 88 -1.82 -21.18 0.18
N ILE A 89 -1.37 -20.79 -1.02
CA ILE A 89 -2.19 -20.88 -2.23
C ILE A 89 -2.55 -22.33 -2.53
N GLN A 90 -1.55 -23.22 -2.55
CA GLN A 90 -1.78 -24.64 -2.80
C GLN A 90 -2.75 -25.25 -1.78
N SER A 91 -2.59 -24.93 -0.49
CA SER A 91 -3.48 -25.42 0.57
C SER A 91 -4.93 -24.95 0.40
N SER A 92 -5.14 -23.78 -0.22
CA SER A 92 -6.47 -23.20 -0.42
C SER A 92 -7.19 -23.76 -1.66
N LEU A 93 -6.48 -24.41 -2.57
CA LEU A 93 -7.04 -25.06 -3.77
C LEU A 93 -7.43 -26.53 -3.54
N ILE A 94 -6.94 -27.13 -2.46
CA ILE A 94 -7.14 -28.56 -2.13
C ILE A 94 -8.25 -28.74 -1.06
N ALA A 95 -8.64 -27.67 -0.38
CA ALA A 95 -9.67 -27.65 0.67
C ALA A 95 -11.04 -27.25 0.10
#